data_AF-A0A348YCL6-F1
#
_entry.id   AF-A0A348YCL6-F1
#
_cell.length_a   1.000
_cell.length_b   1.000
_cell.length_c   1.000
_cell.angle_alpha   90.00
_cell.angle_beta   90.00
_cell.angle_gamma   90.00
#
_symmetry.space_group_name_H-M   'P 1'
#
loop_
_entity.id
_entity.type
_entity.pdbx_description
1 polymer ?
#
loop_
_entity_poly.entity_id
_entity_poly.type
_entity_poly.pdbx_seq_one_letter_code
_entity_poly.pdbx_strand_id
1 'polypeptide(L)'
;MTEQKLNTGIISIEDFPQGCPLPYSVLDTTHINAAYPEQKLEIRGGGYGSDAAAHPSNATQFYVLTDRGPNADFDGIAGKGKQFLVPDYTPSIGLFELHADGKIIKVKEILLKDSNGNPISGLPNPKAFGGTNEVPYDINGQPMTVNPDLPFDEVTNPVKSDINGLDPEGLAALKDGSFWISDEYGPHLVHYDADGVEIARINPFA
;
A
#
# COMPACT_ATOMS: atom_id res chain seq x y z
N MET A 1 -2.84 16.99 16.06
CA MET A 1 -1.77 17.07 15.05
C MET A 1 -0.47 16.72 15.74
N THR A 2 -0.05 15.47 15.64
CA THR A 2 1.23 14.99 16.17
C THR A 2 2.22 15.10 15.01
N GLU A 3 3.27 15.92 15.18
CA GLU A 3 4.35 16.02 14.19
C GLU A 3 4.99 14.64 14.03
N GLN A 4 4.85 14.05 12.85
CA GLN A 4 5.53 12.82 12.47
C GLN A 4 7.02 13.13 12.32
N LYS A 5 7.86 12.61 13.23
CA LYS A 5 9.31 12.69 13.08
C LYS A 5 9.74 11.83 11.89
N LEU A 6 10.01 12.47 10.75
CA LEU A 6 10.77 11.85 9.67
C LEU A 6 12.10 11.36 10.24
N ASN A 7 12.35 10.05 10.17
CA ASN A 7 13.60 9.49 10.65
C ASN A 7 14.70 9.82 9.64
N THR A 8 15.40 10.94 9.85
CA THR A 8 16.48 11.42 8.95
C THR A 8 17.85 10.80 9.24
N GLY A 9 17.93 9.86 10.19
CA GLY A 9 19.16 9.14 10.49
C GLY A 9 19.46 8.14 9.38
N ILE A 10 20.40 8.47 8.48
CA ILE A 10 21.01 7.49 7.58
C ILE A 10 21.74 6.48 8.46
N ILE A 11 21.12 5.33 8.71
CA ILE A 11 21.83 4.18 9.26
C ILE A 11 22.70 3.66 8.12
N SER A 12 24.01 3.83 8.24
CA SER A 12 24.98 3.19 7.34
C SER A 12 24.78 1.68 7.43
N ILE A 13 24.16 1.09 6.41
CA ILE A 13 24.12 -0.36 6.24
C ILE A 13 25.44 -0.74 5.57
N GLU A 14 26.37 -1.31 6.33
CA GLU A 14 27.65 -1.82 5.81
C GLU A 14 27.48 -3.04 4.87
N ASP A 15 26.27 -3.59 4.77
CA ASP A 15 25.96 -4.77 3.94
C ASP A 15 25.80 -4.45 2.44
N PHE A 16 25.60 -3.17 2.06
CA PHE A 16 25.51 -2.76 0.66
C PHE A 16 26.76 -1.98 0.23
N PRO A 17 27.43 -2.35 -0.89
CA PRO A 17 28.64 -1.65 -1.35
C PRO A 17 28.42 -0.15 -1.59
N GLN A 18 27.23 0.23 -2.06
CA GLN A 18 26.74 1.59 -2.23
C GLN A 18 25.21 1.58 -2.09
N GLY A 19 24.65 2.46 -1.26
CA GLY A 19 23.21 2.56 -1.06
C GLY A 19 22.83 3.67 -0.09
N CYS A 20 21.57 4.11 -0.16
CA CYS A 20 20.96 5.01 0.81
C CYS A 20 19.64 4.39 1.27
N PRO A 21 19.31 4.42 2.58
CA PRO A 21 17.98 4.02 3.02
C PRO A 21 16.94 4.96 2.42
N LEU A 22 15.80 4.41 1.98
CA LEU A 22 14.63 5.22 1.68
C LEU A 22 14.02 5.75 2.99
N PRO A 23 13.57 7.02 3.03
CA PRO A 23 12.86 7.54 4.19
C PRO A 23 11.56 6.77 4.41
N TYR A 24 11.25 6.49 5.68
CA TYR A 24 10.00 5.85 6.10
C TYR A 24 9.36 6.62 7.26
N SER A 25 8.07 6.38 7.46
CA SER A 25 7.29 6.78 8.63
C SER A 25 7.02 5.57 9.52
N VAL A 26 6.71 5.79 10.80
CA VAL A 26 6.24 4.72 11.68
C VAL A 26 4.71 4.74 11.68
N LEU A 27 4.09 3.63 11.30
CA LEU A 27 2.64 3.45 11.20
C LEU A 27 2.05 2.91 12.51
N ASP A 28 2.72 1.93 13.13
CA ASP A 28 2.31 1.32 14.40
C ASP A 28 3.53 0.82 15.19
N THR A 29 3.46 0.88 16.52
CA THR A 29 4.45 0.33 17.48
C THR A 29 3.81 -0.42 18.64
N THR A 30 2.52 -0.76 18.54
CA THR A 30 1.76 -1.35 19.64
C THR A 30 2.01 -2.85 19.78
N HIS A 31 2.34 -3.52 18.66
CA HIS A 31 2.53 -4.96 18.59
C HIS A 31 3.83 -5.45 19.24
N ILE A 32 3.79 -6.68 19.75
CA ILE A 32 4.97 -7.38 20.29
C ILE A 32 5.80 -7.88 19.12
N ASN A 33 7.12 -7.68 19.18
CA ASN A 33 8.02 -8.28 18.22
C ASN A 33 8.33 -9.72 18.64
N ALA A 34 7.74 -10.71 17.97
CA ALA A 34 7.94 -12.13 18.30
C ALA A 34 9.41 -12.57 18.14
N ALA A 35 10.15 -11.98 17.19
CA ALA A 35 11.56 -12.27 16.98
C ALA A 35 12.47 -11.59 18.03
N TYR A 36 12.05 -10.43 18.54
CA TYR A 36 12.77 -9.65 19.54
C TYR A 36 11.83 -9.22 20.68
N PRO A 37 11.47 -10.13 21.61
CA PRO A 37 10.40 -9.89 22.59
C PRO A 37 10.59 -8.68 23.51
N GLU A 38 11.83 -8.25 23.70
CA GLU A 38 12.20 -7.05 24.49
C GLU A 38 11.95 -5.73 23.74
N GLN A 39 11.56 -5.79 22.46
CA GLN A 39 11.32 -4.64 21.60
C GLN A 39 9.88 -4.66 21.06
N LYS A 40 9.32 -3.47 20.86
CA LYS A 40 8.07 -3.32 20.12
C LYS A 40 8.33 -3.54 18.62
N LEU A 41 7.36 -4.14 17.93
CA LEU A 41 7.41 -4.26 16.49
C LEU A 41 7.05 -2.90 15.88
N GLU A 42 7.99 -2.31 15.16
CA GLU A 42 7.77 -1.08 14.41
C GLU A 42 7.28 -1.41 13.00
N ILE A 43 6.00 -1.13 12.73
CA ILE A 43 5.44 -1.22 11.40
C ILE A 43 5.80 0.07 10.66
N ARG A 44 6.65 -0.05 9.64
CA ARG A 44 7.18 1.08 8.89
C ARG A 44 6.40 1.33 7.61
N GLY A 45 6.00 2.58 7.39
CA GLY A 45 5.45 3.09 6.16
C GLY A 45 6.57 3.57 5.25
N GLY A 46 6.96 2.72 4.32
CA GLY A 46 8.03 3.01 3.35
C GLY A 46 8.28 1.85 2.38
N GLY A 47 7.32 0.92 2.26
CA GLY A 47 7.39 -0.23 1.36
C GLY A 47 7.15 0.16 -0.10
N TYR A 48 7.94 1.11 -0.60
CA TYR A 48 7.97 1.53 -2.01
C TYR A 48 8.68 0.46 -2.85
N GLY A 49 8.10 -0.73 -2.91
CA GLY A 49 8.72 -1.91 -3.50
C GLY A 49 7.95 -2.52 -4.66
N SER A 50 6.70 -2.12 -4.89
CA SER A 50 5.82 -2.72 -5.89
C SER A 50 6.29 -2.43 -7.31
N ASP A 51 6.60 -1.16 -7.61
CA ASP A 51 7.21 -0.79 -8.89
C ASP A 51 7.86 0.61 -8.84
N ALA A 52 8.66 0.94 -9.85
CA ALA A 52 9.27 2.25 -10.03
C ALA A 52 9.21 2.71 -11.49
N ALA A 53 8.97 4.01 -11.68
CA ALA A 53 8.96 4.65 -13.00
C ALA A 53 9.83 5.91 -13.00
N ALA A 54 10.66 6.10 -14.03
CA ALA A 54 11.41 7.33 -14.20
C ALA A 54 10.46 8.53 -14.37
N HIS A 55 10.82 9.69 -13.81
CA HIS A 55 10.04 10.90 -14.06
C HIS A 55 10.15 11.28 -15.54
N PRO A 56 9.03 11.55 -16.25
CA PRO A 56 9.00 11.64 -17.71
C PRO A 56 9.75 12.85 -18.29
N SER A 57 10.12 13.81 -17.45
CA SER A 57 10.80 15.05 -17.84
C SER A 57 11.94 15.50 -16.92
N ASN A 58 12.23 14.76 -15.83
CA ASN A 58 13.27 15.13 -14.87
C ASN A 58 14.19 13.94 -14.61
N ALA A 59 15.42 14.01 -15.11
CA ALA A 59 16.37 12.91 -15.08
C ALA A 59 16.88 12.55 -13.66
N THR A 60 16.69 13.42 -12.67
CA THR A 60 17.08 13.15 -11.28
C THR A 60 15.91 12.65 -10.43
N GLN A 61 14.72 12.56 -10.99
CA GLN A 61 13.52 12.16 -10.26
C GLN A 61 12.92 10.86 -10.79
N PHE A 62 12.28 10.13 -9.88
CA PHE A 62 11.56 8.91 -10.20
C PHE A 62 10.42 8.71 -9.20
N TYR A 63 9.39 8.02 -9.66
CA TYR A 63 8.25 7.62 -8.86
C TYR A 63 8.44 6.18 -8.39
N VAL A 64 7.96 5.86 -7.20
CA VAL A 64 7.96 4.51 -6.65
C VAL A 64 6.61 4.25 -5.99
N LEU A 65 6.08 3.05 -6.18
CA LEU A 65 4.74 2.64 -5.75
C LEU A 65 4.82 1.79 -4.48
N THR A 66 3.95 2.06 -3.51
CA THR A 66 3.75 1.19 -2.36
C THR A 66 2.74 0.10 -2.67
N ASP A 67 2.90 -1.02 -2.00
CA ASP A 67 1.99 -2.18 -1.96
C ASP A 67 0.66 -1.85 -1.23
N ARG A 68 -0.24 -2.84 -1.07
CA ARG A 68 -1.51 -2.79 -0.32
C ARG A 68 -1.37 -2.61 1.20
N GLY A 69 -0.14 -2.54 1.69
CA GLY A 69 0.18 -2.38 3.11
C GLY A 69 0.61 -3.68 3.79
N PRO A 70 1.10 -3.57 5.04
CA PRO A 70 1.74 -4.68 5.74
C PRO A 70 0.74 -5.80 6.06
N ASN A 71 0.99 -6.98 5.48
CA ASN A 71 0.17 -8.16 5.63
C ASN A 71 1.01 -9.45 5.75
N ALA A 72 0.37 -10.53 6.20
CA ALA A 72 0.97 -11.87 6.25
C ALA A 72 -0.06 -12.94 5.89
N ASP A 73 0.40 -14.08 5.37
CA ASP A 73 -0.46 -15.24 5.14
C ASP A 73 -1.12 -15.69 6.44
N PHE A 74 -2.43 -15.95 6.39
CA PHE A 74 -3.22 -16.34 7.55
C PHE A 74 -4.25 -17.40 7.20
N ASP A 75 -4.47 -18.33 8.12
CA ASP A 75 -5.52 -19.36 8.02
C ASP A 75 -6.46 -19.19 9.22
N GLY A 76 -7.67 -18.72 8.95
CA GLY A 76 -8.64 -18.34 9.97
C GLY A 76 -9.99 -19.02 9.80
N ILE A 77 -10.95 -18.62 10.62
CA ILE A 77 -12.29 -19.25 10.69
C ILE A 77 -13.08 -19.15 9.37
N ALA A 78 -12.76 -18.18 8.51
CA ALA A 78 -13.39 -17.95 7.22
C ALA A 78 -12.54 -18.50 6.05
N GLY A 79 -11.48 -19.26 6.34
CA GLY A 79 -10.56 -19.86 5.36
C GLY A 79 -9.23 -19.12 5.22
N LYS A 80 -8.49 -19.42 4.14
CA LYS A 80 -7.19 -18.80 3.87
C LYS A 80 -7.36 -17.34 3.44
N GLY A 81 -6.43 -16.50 3.87
CA GLY A 81 -6.42 -15.10 3.51
C GLY A 81 -5.17 -14.38 4.01
N LYS A 82 -5.31 -13.09 4.28
CA LYS A 82 -4.23 -12.24 4.77
C LYS A 82 -4.62 -11.56 6.06
N GLN A 83 -3.68 -11.51 7.00
CA GLN A 83 -3.81 -10.71 8.20
C GLN A 83 -3.20 -9.33 7.99
N PHE A 84 -4.02 -8.28 8.08
CA PHE A 84 -3.60 -6.90 7.90
C PHE A 84 -3.23 -6.27 9.23
N LEU A 85 -2.01 -5.74 9.32
CA LEU A 85 -1.53 -5.04 10.52
C LEU A 85 -2.01 -3.59 10.56
N VAL A 86 -2.21 -2.99 9.38
CA VAL A 86 -2.73 -1.62 9.21
C VAL A 86 -3.85 -1.67 8.16
N PRO A 87 -5.07 -2.11 8.54
CA PRO A 87 -6.16 -2.35 7.59
C PRO A 87 -6.68 -1.10 6.87
N ASP A 88 -6.46 0.08 7.46
CA ASP A 88 -6.82 1.37 6.86
C ASP A 88 -5.67 1.98 6.04
N TYR A 89 -4.65 1.19 5.69
CA TYR A 89 -3.54 1.66 4.86
C TYR A 89 -4.02 2.00 3.45
N THR A 90 -3.61 3.18 2.97
CA THR A 90 -3.84 3.63 1.60
C THR A 90 -2.56 3.51 0.78
N PRO A 91 -2.55 2.73 -0.32
CA PRO A 91 -1.44 2.70 -1.25
C PRO A 91 -1.14 4.08 -1.84
N SER A 92 0.12 4.33 -2.18
CA SER A 92 0.59 5.65 -2.56
C SER A 92 1.77 5.60 -3.52
N ILE A 93 1.93 6.68 -4.29
CA ILE A 93 3.10 6.94 -5.12
C ILE A 93 4.00 7.93 -4.38
N GLY A 94 5.27 7.57 -4.17
CA GLY A 94 6.30 8.48 -3.71
C GLY A 94 7.08 9.05 -4.90
N LEU A 95 7.21 10.37 -4.98
CA LEU A 95 8.18 11.03 -5.86
C LEU A 95 9.48 11.22 -5.10
N PHE A 96 10.58 10.73 -5.67
CA PHE A 96 11.91 10.81 -5.09
C PHE A 96 12.86 11.55 -6.00
N GLU A 97 13.86 12.21 -5.41
CA GLU A 97 14.95 12.89 -6.12
C GLU A 97 16.31 12.35 -5.68
N LEU A 98 17.13 11.99 -6.66
CA LEU A 98 18.54 11.62 -6.49
C LEU A 98 19.40 12.87 -6.58
N HIS A 99 20.07 13.19 -5.48
CA HIS A 99 21.01 14.30 -5.41
C HIS A 99 22.41 13.90 -5.92
N ALA A 100 23.21 14.91 -6.27
CA ALA A 100 24.58 14.71 -6.78
C ALA A 100 25.53 14.03 -5.76
N ASP A 101 25.22 14.09 -4.46
CA ASP A 101 25.96 13.41 -3.40
C ASP A 101 25.48 11.96 -3.16
N GLY A 102 24.57 11.45 -4.00
CA GLY A 102 24.03 10.10 -3.94
C GLY A 102 22.87 9.92 -2.95
N LYS A 103 22.42 10.99 -2.27
CA LYS A 103 21.26 10.92 -1.38
C LYS A 103 19.95 10.87 -2.17
N ILE A 104 19.00 10.10 -1.65
CA ILE A 104 17.63 10.07 -2.15
C ILE A 104 16.72 10.78 -1.14
N ILE A 105 15.95 11.75 -1.60
CA ILE A 105 14.95 12.45 -0.78
C ILE A 105 13.55 12.18 -1.32
N LYS A 106 12.56 12.03 -0.43
CA LYS A 106 11.14 12.02 -0.82
C LYS A 106 10.67 13.46 -1.01
N VAL A 107 10.24 13.80 -2.22
CA VAL A 107 9.78 15.14 -2.62
C VAL A 107 8.28 15.28 -2.42
N LYS A 108 7.50 14.27 -2.83
CA LYS A 108 6.03 14.27 -2.74
C LYS A 108 5.55 12.86 -2.41
N GLU A 109 4.42 12.77 -1.73
CA GLU A 109 3.62 11.55 -1.60
C GLU A 109 2.24 11.82 -2.19
N ILE A 110 1.74 10.87 -2.97
CA ILE A 110 0.45 10.93 -3.67
C ILE A 110 -0.36 9.72 -3.21
N LEU A 111 -1.33 9.93 -2.33
CA LEU A 111 -2.26 8.88 -1.93
C LEU A 111 -3.19 8.52 -3.09
N LEU A 112 -3.40 7.22 -3.33
CA LEU A 112 -4.37 6.75 -4.31
C LEU A 112 -5.78 6.90 -3.75
N LYS A 113 -6.69 7.41 -4.59
CA LYS A 113 -8.05 7.78 -4.22
C LYS A 113 -9.04 7.30 -5.28
N ASP A 114 -10.25 6.99 -4.85
CA ASP A 114 -11.36 6.71 -5.74
C ASP A 114 -11.73 7.94 -6.59
N SER A 115 -12.63 7.75 -7.55
CA SER A 115 -13.12 8.82 -8.44
C SER A 115 -13.87 9.96 -7.73
N ASN A 116 -14.24 9.78 -6.46
CA ASN A 116 -14.83 10.81 -5.60
C ASN A 116 -13.78 11.52 -4.73
N GLY A 117 -12.50 11.15 -4.83
CA GLY A 117 -11.40 11.71 -4.06
C GLY A 117 -11.21 11.11 -2.67
N ASN A 118 -11.90 10.01 -2.33
CA ASN A 118 -11.68 9.33 -1.05
C ASN A 118 -10.46 8.40 -1.14
N PRO A 119 -9.60 8.33 -0.11
CA PRO A 119 -8.51 7.36 -0.06
C PRO A 119 -9.03 5.92 -0.25
N ILE A 120 -8.35 5.14 -1.09
CA ILE A 120 -8.64 3.71 -1.26
C ILE A 120 -7.97 2.89 -0.14
N SER A 121 -8.41 1.64 0.03
CA SER A 121 -7.74 0.67 0.91
C SER A 121 -6.85 -0.30 0.12
N GLY A 122 -6.07 -1.10 0.86
CA GLY A 122 -5.40 -2.29 0.32
C GLY A 122 -6.23 -3.57 0.40
N LEU A 123 -7.54 -3.50 0.64
CA LEU A 123 -8.37 -4.69 0.84
C LEU A 123 -8.74 -5.37 -0.50
N PRO A 124 -9.00 -6.70 -0.50
CA PRO A 124 -9.39 -7.41 -1.72
C PRO A 124 -10.67 -6.88 -2.37
N ASN A 125 -10.71 -6.97 -3.71
CA ASN A 125 -11.91 -6.68 -4.48
C ASN A 125 -13.00 -7.74 -4.29
N PRO A 126 -14.29 -7.38 -4.50
CA PRO A 126 -15.38 -8.35 -4.49
C PRO A 126 -15.18 -9.42 -5.59
N LYS A 127 -15.60 -10.67 -5.30
CA LYS A 127 -15.42 -11.83 -6.19
C LYS A 127 -15.91 -11.61 -7.62
N ALA A 128 -17.00 -10.88 -7.79
CA ALA A 128 -17.61 -10.62 -9.10
C ALA A 128 -16.76 -9.71 -10.01
N PHE A 129 -15.77 -9.00 -9.44
CA PHE A 129 -14.96 -7.99 -10.14
C PHE A 129 -13.50 -8.41 -10.29
N GLY A 130 -13.25 -9.72 -10.25
CA GLY A 130 -11.92 -10.31 -10.49
C GLY A 130 -11.10 -10.60 -9.26
N GLY A 131 -11.62 -10.38 -8.04
CA GLY A 131 -10.88 -10.56 -6.80
C GLY A 131 -10.36 -11.99 -6.55
N THR A 132 -9.26 -12.11 -5.81
CA THR A 132 -8.52 -13.34 -5.52
C THR A 132 -9.23 -14.36 -4.61
N ASN A 133 -10.43 -14.04 -4.11
CA ASN A 133 -11.11 -14.75 -3.01
C ASN A 133 -10.34 -14.73 -1.67
N GLU A 134 -9.33 -13.88 -1.55
CA GLU A 134 -8.60 -13.68 -0.31
C GLU A 134 -9.53 -13.09 0.78
N VAL A 135 -9.44 -13.65 1.99
CA VAL A 135 -10.17 -13.13 3.15
C VAL A 135 -9.28 -12.14 3.92
N PRO A 136 -9.69 -10.86 4.08
CA PRO A 136 -9.02 -9.95 5.00
C PRO A 136 -9.33 -10.29 6.46
N TYR A 137 -8.26 -10.48 7.25
CA TYR A 137 -8.29 -10.67 8.69
C TYR A 137 -7.69 -9.45 9.39
N ASP A 138 -8.25 -9.08 10.53
CA ASP A 138 -7.72 -8.03 11.39
C ASP A 138 -6.51 -8.51 12.19
N ILE A 139 -5.90 -7.60 12.95
CA ILE A 139 -4.75 -7.89 13.82
C ILE A 139 -5.01 -8.98 14.87
N ASN A 140 -6.27 -9.27 15.21
CA ASN A 140 -6.66 -10.32 16.15
C ASN A 140 -6.99 -11.65 15.44
N GLY A 141 -6.83 -11.71 14.12
CA GLY A 141 -7.15 -12.88 13.30
C GLY A 141 -8.65 -13.09 13.11
N GLN A 142 -9.47 -12.07 13.35
CA GLN A 142 -10.90 -12.09 13.07
C GLN A 142 -11.15 -11.64 11.62
N PRO A 143 -12.06 -12.30 10.88
CA PRO A 143 -12.44 -11.83 9.56
C PRO A 143 -12.96 -10.39 9.65
N MET A 144 -12.44 -9.50 8.80
CA MET A 144 -12.97 -8.15 8.66
C MET A 144 -14.31 -8.24 7.94
N THR A 145 -15.39 -7.84 8.61
CA THR A 145 -16.77 -8.00 8.12
C THR A 145 -17.38 -6.68 7.68
N VAL A 146 -18.50 -6.75 6.95
CA VAL A 146 -19.23 -5.56 6.50
C VAL A 146 -19.72 -4.70 7.66
N ASN A 147 -20.07 -5.31 8.80
CA ASN A 147 -20.34 -4.63 10.05
C ASN A 147 -19.34 -5.10 11.14
N PRO A 148 -18.36 -4.25 11.52
CA PRO A 148 -17.31 -4.62 12.46
C PRO A 148 -17.83 -4.87 13.89
N ASP A 149 -19.05 -4.44 14.22
CA ASP A 149 -19.65 -4.62 15.54
C ASP A 149 -20.39 -5.97 15.68
N LEU A 150 -20.48 -6.75 14.60
CA LEU A 150 -21.17 -8.04 14.57
C LEU A 150 -20.18 -9.20 14.32
N PRO A 151 -20.44 -10.40 14.85
CA PRO A 151 -19.60 -11.56 14.56
C PRO A 151 -19.65 -11.91 13.07
N PHE A 152 -18.63 -12.61 12.59
CA PHE A 152 -18.62 -13.16 11.25
C PHE A 152 -19.76 -14.17 11.07
N ASP A 153 -20.54 -13.97 10.01
CA ASP A 153 -21.53 -14.91 9.51
C ASP A 153 -21.56 -14.80 7.98
N GLU A 154 -21.40 -15.92 7.29
CA GLU A 154 -21.23 -15.94 5.83
C GLU A 154 -22.41 -15.30 5.08
N VAL A 155 -23.60 -15.27 5.68
CA VAL A 155 -24.83 -14.80 5.02
C VAL A 155 -25.24 -13.41 5.51
N THR A 156 -25.22 -13.20 6.82
CA THR A 156 -25.80 -12.00 7.47
C THR A 156 -24.76 -10.94 7.81
N ASN A 157 -23.49 -11.32 7.96
CA ASN A 157 -22.39 -10.39 8.15
C ASN A 157 -21.10 -10.91 7.48
N PRO A 158 -21.08 -10.97 6.13
CA PRO A 158 -19.98 -11.55 5.40
C PRO A 158 -18.72 -10.70 5.51
N VAL A 159 -17.62 -11.25 5.00
CA VAL A 159 -16.33 -10.59 4.86
C VAL A 159 -16.48 -9.30 4.03
N LYS A 160 -15.84 -8.23 4.48
CA LYS A 160 -15.75 -6.95 3.78
C LYS A 160 -14.80 -7.07 2.59
N SER A 161 -15.19 -6.49 1.48
CA SER A 161 -14.33 -6.24 0.32
C SER A 161 -14.41 -4.78 -0.06
N ASP A 162 -13.43 -4.30 -0.82
CA ASP A 162 -13.38 -2.94 -1.33
C ASP A 162 -13.27 -2.98 -2.86
N ILE A 163 -14.27 -2.42 -3.55
CA ILE A 163 -14.27 -2.38 -5.02
C ILE A 163 -13.17 -1.47 -5.58
N ASN A 164 -12.74 -0.48 -4.81
CA ASN A 164 -11.65 0.42 -5.17
C ASN A 164 -10.32 -0.04 -4.54
N GLY A 165 -10.34 -1.10 -3.72
CA GLY A 165 -9.15 -1.65 -3.09
C GLY A 165 -8.11 -2.07 -4.13
N LEU A 166 -6.83 -1.92 -3.79
CA LEU A 166 -5.75 -2.12 -4.75
C LEU A 166 -4.57 -2.85 -4.10
N ASP A 167 -4.07 -3.84 -4.82
CA ASP A 167 -2.81 -4.54 -4.65
C ASP A 167 -1.88 -4.17 -5.80
N PRO A 168 -1.31 -2.96 -5.79
CA PRO A 168 -0.61 -2.41 -6.93
C PRO A 168 0.73 -3.12 -7.18
N GLU A 169 0.99 -3.49 -8.44
CA GLU A 169 2.21 -4.23 -8.85
C GLU A 169 2.88 -3.66 -10.10
N GLY A 170 2.42 -2.51 -10.60
CA GLY A 170 3.02 -1.86 -11.75
C GLY A 170 2.70 -0.38 -11.81
N LEU A 171 3.62 0.41 -12.36
CA LEU A 171 3.56 1.86 -12.43
C LEU A 171 4.07 2.38 -13.78
N ALA A 172 3.25 3.16 -14.46
CA ALA A 172 3.67 3.97 -15.59
C ALA A 172 3.35 5.45 -15.34
N ALA A 173 4.38 6.31 -15.34
CA ALA A 173 4.24 7.75 -15.22
C ALA A 173 4.19 8.43 -16.60
N LEU A 174 3.17 9.25 -16.84
CA LEU A 174 2.93 9.92 -18.12
C LEU A 174 3.37 11.39 -18.11
N LYS A 175 3.67 11.93 -19.29
CA LYS A 175 4.16 13.32 -19.47
C LYS A 175 3.21 14.40 -18.99
N ASP A 176 1.91 14.10 -18.92
CA ASP A 176 0.88 15.00 -18.40
C ASP A 176 0.78 14.98 -16.86
N GLY A 177 1.60 14.16 -16.19
CA GLY A 177 1.63 13.99 -14.74
C GLY A 177 0.69 12.92 -14.21
N SER A 178 -0.05 12.23 -15.08
CA SER A 178 -0.94 11.12 -14.70
C SER A 178 -0.20 9.78 -14.62
N PHE A 179 -0.86 8.77 -14.05
CA PHE A 179 -0.26 7.47 -13.77
C PHE A 179 -1.18 6.32 -14.17
N TRP A 180 -0.64 5.28 -14.81
CA TRP A 180 -1.32 3.99 -14.92
C TRP A 180 -0.73 3.02 -13.91
N ILE A 181 -1.61 2.31 -13.20
CA ILE A 181 -1.24 1.29 -12.21
C ILE A 181 -1.93 -0.03 -12.55
N SER A 182 -1.18 -1.13 -12.51
CA SER A 182 -1.74 -2.49 -12.59
C SER A 182 -1.95 -3.10 -11.21
N ASP A 183 -2.99 -3.91 -11.10
CA ASP A 183 -3.42 -4.56 -9.86
C ASP A 183 -3.19 -6.09 -9.86
N GLU A 184 -2.84 -6.66 -8.70
CA GLU A 184 -2.76 -8.10 -8.45
C GLU A 184 -4.14 -8.71 -8.13
N TYR A 185 -5.02 -7.98 -7.43
CA TYR A 185 -6.30 -8.54 -6.99
C TYR A 185 -7.19 -8.97 -8.14
N GLY A 186 -7.32 -8.14 -9.16
CA GLY A 186 -7.90 -8.48 -10.45
C GLY A 186 -7.06 -7.84 -11.56
N PRO A 187 -7.02 -8.41 -12.78
CA PRO A 187 -6.24 -7.83 -13.88
C PRO A 187 -6.91 -6.55 -14.42
N HIS A 188 -6.91 -5.49 -13.63
CA HIS A 188 -7.36 -4.17 -14.03
C HIS A 188 -6.20 -3.17 -14.07
N LEU A 189 -6.40 -2.15 -14.90
CA LEU A 189 -5.51 -1.00 -15.01
C LEU A 189 -6.29 0.23 -14.55
N VAL A 190 -5.72 0.98 -13.62
CA VAL A 190 -6.32 2.21 -13.10
C VAL A 190 -5.50 3.41 -13.53
N HIS A 191 -6.16 4.40 -14.11
CA HIS A 191 -5.58 5.69 -14.48
C HIS A 191 -5.86 6.68 -13.36
N TYR A 192 -4.81 7.22 -12.78
CA TYR A 192 -4.86 8.26 -11.76
C TYR A 192 -4.35 9.59 -12.32
N ASP A 193 -4.97 10.68 -11.90
CA ASP A 193 -4.43 12.02 -12.14
C ASP A 193 -3.18 12.32 -11.29
N ALA A 194 -2.62 13.52 -11.44
CA ALA A 194 -1.40 13.96 -10.75
C ALA A 194 -1.55 14.08 -9.21
N ASP A 195 -2.78 14.06 -8.70
CA ASP A 195 -3.12 14.11 -7.28
C ASP A 195 -3.64 12.77 -6.74
N GLY A 196 -3.56 11.72 -7.56
CA GLY A 196 -3.90 10.36 -7.19
C GLY A 196 -5.39 10.06 -7.21
N VAL A 197 -6.21 10.86 -7.89
CA VAL A 197 -7.64 10.60 -8.06
C VAL A 197 -7.86 9.74 -9.29
N GLU A 198 -8.60 8.64 -9.14
CA GLU A 198 -8.97 7.76 -10.25
C GLU A 198 -9.79 8.52 -11.29
N ILE A 199 -9.33 8.48 -12.54
CA ILE A 199 -10.01 9.10 -13.70
C ILE A 199 -10.48 8.07 -14.74
N ALA A 200 -9.90 6.87 -14.75
CA ALA A 200 -10.38 5.76 -15.57
C ALA A 200 -9.96 4.41 -14.98
N ARG A 201 -10.71 3.36 -15.32
CA ARG A 201 -10.40 1.97 -14.97
C ARG A 201 -10.75 1.05 -16.12
N ILE A 202 -9.83 0.15 -16.45
CA ILE A 202 -10.03 -0.92 -17.42
C ILE A 202 -10.08 -2.22 -16.65
N ASN A 203 -11.25 -2.86 -16.59
CA ASN A 203 -11.45 -4.12 -15.90
C ASN A 203 -12.14 -5.12 -16.87
N PRO A 204 -11.64 -6.36 -17.02
CA PRO A 204 -12.22 -7.32 -17.96
C PRO A 204 -13.61 -7.86 -17.56
N PHE A 205 -14.11 -7.50 -16.39
CA PHE A 205 -15.40 -7.90 -15.86
C PHE A 205 -16.47 -6.78 -15.90
N ALA A 206 -16.12 -5.58 -16.41
CA ALA A 206 -16.97 -4.38 -16.46
C ALA A 206 -17.34 -3.96 -17.89
#